data_AF-U1I696-F1
#
_entry.id   AF-U1I696-F1
#
_cell.length_a   1.000
_cell.length_b   1.000
_cell.length_c   1.000
_cell.angle_alpha   90.00
_cell.angle_beta   90.00
_cell.angle_gamma   90.00
#
_symmetry.space_group_name_H-M   'P 1'
#
loop_
_entity.id
_entity.type
_entity.pdbx_description
1 polymer ?
#
loop_
_entity_poly.entity_id
_entity_poly.type
_entity_poly.pdbx_seq_one_letter_code
_entity_poly.pdbx_strand_id
1 'polypeptide(L)' 'MIFYAHSVENSDEQNWQPLQQHLHNTAALAREFAAYYPQNAQALAETAALMHD' A
#
# COMPACT_ATOMS: atom_id res chain seq x y z
N MET A 1 14.40 5.55 11.56
CA MET A 1 13.33 6.56 11.48
C MET A 1 12.10 5.85 10.95
N ILE A 2 10.95 6.01 11.60
CA ILE A 2 9.69 5.37 11.18
C ILE A 2 8.92 6.43 10.38
N PHE A 3 8.47 6.06 9.18
CA PHE A 3 7.59 6.89 8.35
C PHE A 3 6.17 6.32 8.41
N TYR A 4 5.17 7.17 8.21
CA TYR A 4 3.76 6.81 8.29
C TYR A 4 3.03 7.25 7.01
N ALA A 5 2.13 6.41 6.49
CA ALA A 5 1.35 6.71 5.28
C ALA A 5 0.17 7.65 5.55
N HIS A 6 -0.33 7.66 6.79
CA HIS A 6 -1.41 8.52 7.23
C HIS A 6 -0.97 9.24 8.50
N SER A 7 -0.87 10.56 8.42
CA SER A 7 -0.89 11.44 9.57
C SER A 7 -2.25 12.14 9.58
N VAL A 8 -3.01 11.95 10.65
CA VAL A 8 -4.29 12.63 10.83
C VAL A 8 -4.07 13.72 11.87
N GLU A 9 -4.43 14.95 11.53
CA GLU A 9 -4.36 16.08 12.45
C GLU A 9 -5.23 15.76 13.69
N ASN A 10 -4.61 15.78 14.88
CA ASN A 10 -5.21 15.39 16.17
C ASN A 10 -5.44 13.87 16.41
N SER A 11 -4.73 12.98 15.71
CA SER A 11 -4.69 11.54 16.05
C SER A 11 -3.37 11.17 16.71
N ASP A 12 -3.41 10.37 17.79
CA ASP A 12 -2.21 9.79 18.39
C ASP A 12 -1.41 9.00 17.35
N GLU A 13 -0.10 9.22 17.31
CA GLU A 13 0.84 8.51 16.41
C GLU A 13 0.74 6.98 16.53
N GLN A 14 0.28 6.47 17.68
CA GLN A 14 0.04 5.05 17.92
C GLN A 14 -1.03 4.44 16.99
N ASN A 15 -1.91 5.28 16.44
CA ASN A 15 -2.96 4.85 15.51
C ASN A 15 -2.53 5.01 14.04
N TRP A 16 -1.33 5.53 13.78
CA TRP A 16 -0.85 5.75 12.43
C TRP A 16 -0.31 4.45 11.84
N GLN A 17 -0.64 4.20 10.58
CA GLN A 17 -0.11 3.04 9.87
C GLN A 17 1.32 3.32 9.39
N PRO A 18 2.32 2.48 9.76
CA PRO A 18 3.68 2.61 9.24
C PRO A 18 3.68 2.54 7.70
N LEU A 19 4.43 3.42 7.05
CA LEU A 19 4.49 3.54 5.58
C LEU A 19 4.86 2.20 4.92
N GLN A 20 5.86 1.49 5.47
CA GLN A 20 6.24 0.18 4.95
C GLN A 20 5.07 -0.82 4.99
N GLN A 21 4.32 -0.86 6.10
CA GLN A 21 3.17 -1.74 6.22
C GLN A 21 2.05 -1.32 5.25
N HIS A 22 1.82 -0.01 5.10
CA HIS A 22 0.88 0.52 4.12
C HIS A 22 1.22 0.06 2.70
N LEU A 23 2.44 0.33 2.23
CA LEU A 23 2.90 -0.01 0.88
C LEU A 23 2.75 -1.51 0.60
N HIS A 24 3.17 -2.37 1.52
CA HIS A 24 3.04 -3.83 1.33
C HIS A 24 1.59 -4.31 1.34
N ASN A 25 0.74 -3.78 2.23
CA ASN A 25 -0.68 -4.13 2.27
C ASN A 25 -1.40 -3.69 0.98
N THR A 26 -1.16 -2.46 0.55
CA THR A 26 -1.74 -1.90 -0.69
C THR A 26 -1.26 -2.66 -1.92
N ALA A 27 0.03 -3.05 -1.97
CA ALA A 27 0.57 -3.85 -3.06
C ALA A 27 -0.03 -5.25 -3.16
N ALA A 28 -0.27 -5.92 -2.02
CA ALA A 28 -0.97 -7.20 -1.99
C ALA A 28 -2.40 -7.08 -2.53
N LEU A 29 -3.15 -6.07 -2.09
CA LEU A 29 -4.51 -5.81 -2.59
C LEU A 29 -4.52 -5.48 -4.09
N ALA A 30 -3.57 -4.68 -4.57
CA ALA A 30 -3.45 -4.34 -5.99
C ALA A 30 -3.16 -5.58 -6.85
N ARG A 31 -2.29 -6.46 -6.38
CA ARG A 31 -1.99 -7.75 -7.01
C ARG A 31 -3.23 -8.64 -7.08
N GLU A 32 -3.93 -8.78 -5.97
CA GLU A 32 -5.18 -9.57 -5.89
C GLU A 32 -6.25 -9.02 -6.82
N PHE A 33 -6.42 -7.70 -6.84
CA PHE A 33 -7.34 -7.03 -7.76
C PHE A 33 -6.97 -7.29 -9.23
N ALA A 34 -5.70 -7.15 -9.59
CA ALA A 34 -5.24 -7.38 -10.95
C ALA A 34 -5.37 -8.86 -11.39
N ALA A 35 -5.42 -9.81 -10.46
CA ALA A 35 -5.61 -11.22 -10.77
C ALA A 35 -7.01 -11.54 -11.31
N TYR A 36 -8.01 -10.68 -11.09
CA TYR A 36 -9.35 -10.83 -11.67
C TYR A 36 -9.40 -10.50 -13.16
N TYR A 37 -8.34 -9.93 -13.73
CA TYR A 37 -8.30 -9.44 -15.10
C TYR A 37 -7.42 -10.32 -16.00
N PRO A 38 -7.82 -10.57 -17.26
CA PRO A 38 -7.12 -11.50 -18.15
C PRO A 38 -5.75 -11.00 -18.64
N GLN A 39 -5.40 -9.74 -18.39
CA GLN A 39 -4.14 -9.13 -18.84
C GLN A 39 -2.91 -9.58 -18.04
N ASN A 40 -3.08 -10.41 -17.00
CA ASN A 40 -1.99 -10.88 -16.12
C ASN A 40 -1.11 -9.74 -15.59
N ALA A 41 -1.75 -8.64 -15.17
CA ALA A 41 -1.08 -7.41 -14.75
C ALA A 41 -0.66 -7.40 -13.27
N GLN A 42 -0.71 -8.54 -12.57
CA GLN A 42 -0.44 -8.64 -11.13
C GLN A 42 0.88 -8.02 -10.70
N ALA A 43 1.98 -8.36 -11.38
CA ALA A 43 3.31 -7.87 -11.03
C ALA A 43 3.45 -6.36 -11.26
N LEU A 44 2.83 -5.83 -12.32
CA LEU A 44 2.83 -4.39 -12.58
C LEU A 44 2.02 -3.65 -11.52
N ALA A 45 0.84 -4.17 -11.17
CA ALA A 45 -0.02 -3.57 -10.14
C ALA A 45 0.64 -3.59 -8.76
N GLU A 46 1.26 -4.71 -8.37
CA GLU A 46 2.03 -4.85 -7.13
C GLU A 46 3.19 -3.84 -7.09
N THR A 47 3.97 -3.76 -8.17
CA THR A 47 5.12 -2.85 -8.25
C THR A 47 4.71 -1.39 -8.20
N ALA A 48 3.66 -1.01 -8.94
CA ALA A 48 3.14 0.36 -8.93
C ALA A 48 2.65 0.75 -7.54
N ALA A 49 1.93 -0.15 -6.85
CA ALA A 49 1.43 0.10 -5.51
C ALA A 49 2.54 0.20 -4.44
N LEU A 50 3.66 -0.52 -4.59
CA LEU A 50 4.82 -0.39 -3.69
C LEU A 50 5.50 0.98 -3.76
N MET A 51 5.27 1.77 -4.80
CA MET A 51 5.98 3.02 -5.08
C MET A 51 5.04 4.24 -5.21
N HIS A 52 3.77 4.10 -4.85
CA HIS A 52 2.74 5.08 -5.20
C HIS A 52 2.71 6.33 -4.28
N ASP A 53 3.07 6.15 -3.01
CA ASP A 53 3.16 7.18 -1.97
C ASP A 53 4.61 7.63 -1.77
#